data_AF-A0A2K5PWW3-F1
#
_entry.id   AF-A0A2K5PWW3-F1
#
_cell.length_a   1.000
_cell.length_b   1.000
_cell.length_c   1.000
_cell.angle_alpha   90.00
_cell.angle_beta   90.00
_cell.angle_gamma   90.00
#
_symmetry.space_group_name_H-M   'P 1'
#
loop_
_entity.id
_entity.type
_entity.pdbx_description
1 polymer ?
#
loop_
_entity_poly.entity_id
_entity_poly.type
_entity_poly.pdbx_seq_one_letter_code
_entity_poly.pdbx_strand_id
1 'polypeptide(L)'
;TASPSQVRQNYHQDSEAAINRQINLELYASYVYLSISYYFDRDDVALKNFAKYFLHQSHEEREHAQKLMKLVHYIWKKNMHQALLKLHKLTTDKNDPHLCDFIETHYLNEQVKSIKELGDHVTNLRKMGAPQSGLAEYLFDKHTVGDSDNES
;
A
#
# COMPACT_ATOMS: atom_id res chain seq x y z
N THR A 1 23.09 10.01 16.84
CA THR A 1 21.68 9.61 16.80
C THR A 1 21.00 10.43 15.72
N ALA A 2 20.35 9.80 14.74
CA ALA A 2 19.72 10.54 13.64
C ALA A 2 18.46 11.26 14.15
N SER A 3 18.38 12.58 13.93
CA SER A 3 17.23 13.39 14.31
C SER A 3 15.99 12.98 13.51
N PRO A 4 14.81 12.90 14.13
CA PRO A 4 13.57 12.57 13.40
C PRO A 4 13.27 13.65 12.36
N SER A 5 12.92 13.22 11.16
CA SER A 5 12.62 14.10 10.03
C SER A 5 11.41 15.01 10.34
N GLN A 6 11.58 16.33 10.22
CA GLN A 6 10.54 17.37 10.41
C GLN A 6 9.35 17.23 9.43
N VAL A 7 9.51 16.37 8.42
CA VAL A 7 8.55 15.98 7.38
C VAL A 7 7.40 15.13 7.95
N ARG A 8 7.60 14.46 9.09
CA ARG A 8 6.64 13.52 9.68
C ARG A 8 5.60 14.27 10.52
N GLN A 9 4.50 14.69 9.88
CA GLN A 9 3.41 15.37 10.59
C GLN A 9 2.39 14.34 11.09
N ASN A 10 2.21 14.25 12.40
CA ASN A 10 1.11 13.52 13.04
C ASN A 10 1.13 11.97 12.91
N TYR A 11 2.30 11.37 12.70
CA TYR A 11 2.48 9.91 12.77
C TYR A 11 3.68 9.59 13.66
N HIS A 12 3.39 9.22 14.92
CA HIS A 12 4.43 8.95 15.91
C HIS A 12 5.20 7.70 15.51
N GLN A 13 6.52 7.68 15.76
CA GLN A 13 7.36 6.53 15.46
C GLN A 13 6.85 5.25 16.13
N ASP A 14 6.26 5.41 17.32
CA ASP A 14 5.66 4.30 18.07
C ASP A 14 4.40 3.76 17.40
N SER A 15 3.62 4.60 16.71
CA SER A 15 2.43 4.16 15.97
C SER A 15 2.82 3.32 14.75
N GLU A 16 3.87 3.74 14.02
CA GLU A 16 4.41 2.94 12.92
C GLU A 16 4.99 1.61 13.42
N ALA A 17 5.75 1.64 14.51
CA ALA A 17 6.29 0.45 15.12
C ALA A 17 5.19 -0.50 15.63
N ALA A 18 4.11 0.04 16.22
CA ALA A 18 2.97 -0.75 16.67
C ALA A 18 2.25 -1.41 15.48
N ILE A 19 2.02 -0.70 14.38
CA ILE A 19 1.39 -1.28 13.19
C ILE A 19 2.29 -2.33 12.55
N ASN A 20 3.60 -2.11 12.48
CA ASN A 20 4.54 -3.13 11.97
C ASN A 20 4.57 -4.39 12.86
N ARG A 21 4.45 -4.24 14.18
CA ARG A 21 4.28 -5.37 15.09
C ARG A 21 2.95 -6.09 14.84
N GLN A 22 1.86 -5.34 14.67
CA GLN A 22 0.55 -5.91 14.38
C GLN A 22 0.56 -6.70 13.07
N ILE A 23 1.15 -6.15 11.99
CA ILE A 23 1.31 -6.85 10.71
C ILE A 23 2.00 -8.21 10.92
N ASN A 24 3.08 -8.25 11.69
CA ASN A 24 3.77 -9.51 11.99
C ASN A 24 2.92 -10.47 12.81
N LEU A 25 2.11 -9.97 13.75
CA LEU A 25 1.19 -10.80 14.52
C LEU A 25 0.09 -11.42 13.64
N GLU A 26 -0.52 -10.64 12.74
CA GLU A 26 -1.51 -11.14 11.79
C GLU A 26 -0.91 -12.22 10.85
N LEU A 27 0.30 -11.98 10.34
CA LEU A 27 1.00 -12.97 9.52
C LEU A 27 1.37 -14.24 10.30
N TYR A 28 1.77 -14.09 11.56
CA TYR A 28 2.07 -15.23 12.43
C TYR A 28 0.80 -16.03 12.74
N ALA A 29 -0.31 -15.38 13.08
CA ALA A 29 -1.59 -16.02 13.30
C ALA A 29 -2.05 -16.77 12.04
N SER A 30 -1.92 -16.14 10.87
CA SER A 30 -2.18 -16.75 9.57
C SER A 30 -1.35 -18.03 9.34
N TYR A 31 -0.05 -17.99 9.65
CA TYR A 31 0.84 -19.16 9.56
C TYR A 31 0.46 -20.28 10.54
N VAL A 32 0.12 -19.93 11.79
CA VAL A 32 -0.33 -20.90 12.80
C VAL A 32 -1.61 -21.59 12.33
N TYR A 33 -2.62 -20.84 11.88
CA TYR A 33 -3.86 -21.44 11.36
C TYR A 33 -3.62 -22.31 10.13
N LEU A 34 -2.69 -21.93 9.25
CA LEU A 34 -2.31 -22.75 8.11
C LEU A 34 -1.73 -24.09 8.57
N SER A 35 -0.81 -24.06 9.53
CA SER A 35 -0.20 -25.28 10.08
C SER A 35 -1.24 -26.23 10.70
N ILE A 36 -2.23 -25.67 11.41
CA ILE A 36 -3.32 -26.42 12.02
C ILE A 36 -4.23 -27.02 10.93
N SER A 37 -4.53 -26.27 9.87
CA SER A 37 -5.28 -26.79 8.72
C SER A 37 -4.61 -28.03 8.14
N TYR A 38 -3.29 -27.95 7.86
CA TYR A 38 -2.55 -29.09 7.32
C TYR A 38 -2.43 -30.26 8.28
N TYR A 39 -2.45 -30.03 9.59
CA TYR A 39 -2.52 -31.10 10.58
C TYR A 39 -3.84 -31.88 10.48
N PHE A 40 -4.97 -31.19 10.37
CA PHE A 40 -6.29 -31.83 10.25
C PHE A 40 -6.56 -32.49 8.90
N ASP A 41 -5.81 -32.11 7.85
CA ASP A 41 -5.94 -32.67 6.50
C ASP A 41 -5.14 -33.97 6.28
N ARG A 42 -4.28 -34.35 7.23
CA ARG A 42 -3.50 -35.60 7.13
C ARG A 42 -4.39 -36.82 7.06
N ASP A 43 -3.96 -37.86 6.35
CA ASP A 43 -4.72 -39.10 6.17
C ASP A 43 -5.04 -39.83 7.50
N ASP A 44 -4.21 -39.66 8.53
CA ASP A 44 -4.40 -40.24 9.86
C ASP A 44 -5.37 -39.47 10.76
N VAL A 45 -5.63 -38.19 10.47
CA VAL A 45 -6.58 -37.33 11.19
C VAL A 45 -7.90 -37.17 10.42
N ALA A 46 -7.81 -36.84 9.12
CA ALA A 46 -8.89 -36.79 8.13
C ALA A 46 -10.11 -35.92 8.49
N LEU A 47 -9.93 -34.87 9.30
CA LEU A 47 -11.00 -33.96 9.73
C LEU A 47 -11.17 -32.79 8.75
N LYS A 48 -11.66 -33.09 7.54
CA LYS A 48 -11.76 -32.13 6.40
C LYS A 48 -12.48 -30.82 6.72
N ASN A 49 -13.52 -30.83 7.54
CA ASN A 49 -14.25 -29.61 7.91
C ASN A 49 -13.43 -28.70 8.84
N PHE A 50 -12.65 -29.29 9.75
CA PHE A 50 -11.72 -28.52 10.59
C PHE A 50 -10.58 -27.96 9.77
N ALA A 51 -10.00 -28.76 8.86
CA ALA A 51 -8.98 -28.29 7.93
C ALA A 51 -9.49 -27.08 7.13
N LYS A 52 -10.67 -27.19 6.52
CA LYS A 52 -11.30 -26.08 5.76
C LYS A 52 -11.55 -24.84 6.62
N TYR A 53 -12.02 -25.00 7.86
CA TYR A 53 -12.25 -23.89 8.78
C TYR A 53 -10.94 -23.13 9.07
N PHE A 54 -9.88 -23.83 9.46
CA PHE A 54 -8.60 -23.21 9.78
C PHE A 54 -7.89 -22.63 8.54
N LEU A 55 -8.08 -23.24 7.36
CA LEU A 55 -7.60 -22.67 6.11
C LEU A 55 -8.27 -21.32 5.81
N HIS A 56 -9.58 -21.24 6.02
CA HIS A 56 -10.31 -19.98 5.85
C HIS A 56 -9.83 -18.91 6.84
N GLN A 57 -9.68 -19.25 8.13
CA GLN A 57 -9.12 -18.33 9.13
C GLN A 57 -7.71 -17.87 8.76
N SER A 58 -6.86 -18.76 8.25
CA SER A 58 -5.52 -18.39 7.77
C SER A 58 -5.57 -17.32 6.68
N HIS A 59 -6.53 -17.40 5.76
CA HIS A 59 -6.70 -16.42 4.69
C HIS A 59 -7.22 -15.08 5.24
N GLU A 60 -8.19 -15.10 6.17
CA GLU A 60 -8.71 -13.87 6.79
C GLU A 60 -7.61 -13.07 7.49
N GLU A 61 -6.77 -13.72 8.31
CA GLU A 61 -5.66 -13.02 8.98
C GLU A 61 -4.61 -12.49 7.98
N ARG A 62 -4.43 -13.17 6.84
CA ARG A 62 -3.56 -12.67 5.77
C ARG A 62 -4.13 -11.41 5.13
N GLU A 63 -5.44 -11.34 4.94
CA GLU A 63 -6.11 -10.12 4.47
C GLU A 63 -6.01 -8.99 5.49
N HIS A 64 -6.09 -9.27 6.79
CA HIS A 64 -5.87 -8.29 7.84
C HIS A 64 -4.47 -7.68 7.76
N ALA A 65 -3.43 -8.51 7.62
CA ALA A 65 -2.06 -8.05 7.42
C ALA A 65 -1.93 -7.13 6.19
N GLN A 66 -2.52 -7.52 5.06
CA GLN A 66 -2.50 -6.74 3.82
C GLN A 66 -3.20 -5.38 3.95
N LYS A 67 -4.34 -5.32 4.67
CA LYS A 67 -5.04 -4.06 4.95
C LYS A 67 -4.16 -3.11 5.76
N LEU A 68 -3.46 -3.61 6.77
CA LEU A 68 -2.52 -2.82 7.57
C LEU A 68 -1.33 -2.33 6.75
N MET A 69 -0.75 -3.17 5.88
CA MET A 69 0.34 -2.77 4.98
C MET A 69 -0.08 -1.64 4.03
N LYS A 70 -1.29 -1.73 3.45
CA LYS A 70 -1.86 -0.67 2.60
C LYS A 70 -2.04 0.64 3.37
N LEU A 71 -2.49 0.56 4.61
CA LEU A 71 -2.65 1.72 5.49
C LEU A 71 -1.30 2.41 5.78
N VAL A 72 -0.25 1.65 6.09
CA VAL A 72 1.11 2.20 6.30
C VAL A 72 1.60 2.92 5.05
N HIS A 73 1.47 2.29 3.88
CA HIS A 73 1.88 2.90 2.61
C HIS A 73 1.13 4.21 2.33
N TYR A 74 -0.19 4.22 2.54
CA TYR A 74 -1.01 5.42 2.35
C TYR A 74 -0.57 6.57 3.27
N ILE A 75 -0.35 6.28 4.56
CA ILE A 75 0.08 7.28 5.53
C ILE A 75 1.46 7.84 5.15
N TRP A 76 2.40 6.98 4.76
CA TRP A 76 3.74 7.40 4.35
C TRP A 76 3.69 8.34 3.14
N LYS A 77 2.92 7.97 2.10
CA LYS A 77 2.72 8.80 0.90
C LYS A 77 2.13 10.17 1.26
N LYS A 78 1.10 10.21 2.12
CA LYS A 78 0.47 11.46 2.56
C LYS A 78 1.45 12.35 3.33
N ASN A 79 2.24 11.78 4.24
CA ASN A 79 3.22 12.53 5.03
C ASN A 79 4.32 13.12 4.15
N MET A 80 4.84 12.35 3.18
CA MET A 80 5.84 12.82 2.24
C MET A 80 5.33 13.98 1.37
N HIS A 81 4.10 13.88 0.85
CA HIS A 81 3.44 14.95 0.11
C HIS A 81 3.30 16.23 0.96
N GLN A 82 2.76 16.11 2.17
CA GLN A 82 2.56 17.26 3.06
C GLN A 82 3.87 17.97 3.42
N ALA A 83 4.95 17.21 3.59
CA ALA A 83 6.23 17.78 3.90
C ALA A 83 6.88 18.52 2.75
N LEU A 84 6.76 17.99 1.52
CA LEU A 84 7.21 18.70 0.32
C LEU A 84 6.45 20.03 0.16
N LEU A 85 5.14 20.04 0.38
CA LEU A 85 4.34 21.27 0.35
C LEU A 85 4.78 22.30 1.42
N LYS A 86 5.12 21.84 2.64
CA LYS A 86 5.66 22.75 3.66
C LYS A 86 7.03 23.28 3.31
N LEU A 87 7.90 22.43 2.76
CA LEU A 87 9.23 22.84 2.34
C LEU A 87 9.12 23.90 1.25
N HIS A 88 8.29 23.66 0.24
CA HIS A 88 7.97 24.61 -0.83
C HIS A 88 7.47 25.95 -0.27
N LYS A 89 6.48 25.91 0.63
CA LYS A 89 6.00 27.14 1.30
C LYS A 89 7.10 27.89 2.03
N LEU A 90 7.96 27.18 2.78
CA LEU A 90 9.08 27.80 3.50
C LEU A 90 10.09 28.44 2.53
N THR A 91 10.38 27.80 1.39
CA THR A 91 11.29 28.34 0.39
C THR A 91 10.72 29.57 -0.31
N THR A 92 9.41 29.58 -0.56
CA THR A 92 8.68 30.77 -1.03
C THR A 92 8.74 31.89 0.00
N ASP A 93 8.44 31.62 1.27
CA ASP A 93 8.46 32.61 2.35
C ASP A 93 9.87 33.19 2.60
N LYS A 94 10.92 32.39 2.33
CA LYS A 94 12.34 32.80 2.42
C LYS A 94 12.88 33.42 1.14
N ASN A 95 12.07 33.52 0.10
CA ASN A 95 12.40 34.11 -1.17
C ASN A 95 13.65 33.47 -1.81
N ASP A 96 13.72 32.13 -1.79
CA ASP A 96 14.75 31.33 -2.48
C ASP A 96 14.14 30.72 -3.75
N PRO A 97 14.22 31.40 -4.90
CA PRO A 97 13.53 30.99 -6.13
C PRO A 97 14.16 29.73 -6.73
N HIS A 98 15.47 29.54 -6.53
CA HIS A 98 16.19 28.39 -7.07
C HIS A 98 15.77 27.10 -6.35
N LEU A 99 15.67 27.13 -5.02
CA LEU A 99 15.20 25.97 -4.27
C LEU A 99 13.70 25.73 -4.49
N CYS A 100 12.90 26.79 -4.68
CA CYS A 100 11.48 26.70 -5.04
C CYS A 100 11.29 25.97 -6.38
N ASP A 101 12.00 26.41 -7.43
CA ASP A 101 11.98 25.81 -8.77
C ASP A 101 12.45 24.34 -8.76
N PHE A 102 13.51 24.05 -8.00
CA PHE A 102 14.01 22.68 -7.85
C PHE A 102 12.96 21.74 -7.23
N ILE A 103 12.27 22.18 -6.16
CA ILE A 103 11.23 21.38 -5.49
C ILE A 103 10.01 21.20 -6.39
N GLU A 104 9.58 22.25 -7.10
CA GLU A 104 8.47 22.20 -8.05
C GLU A 104 8.77 21.22 -9.19
N THR A 105 9.93 21.38 -9.83
CA THR A 105 10.32 20.64 -11.02
C THR A 105 10.54 19.16 -10.73
N HIS A 106 11.29 18.83 -9.68
CA HIS A 106 11.73 17.46 -9.44
C HIS A 106 10.83 16.64 -8.52
N TYR A 107 9.99 17.27 -7.69
CA TYR A 107 9.20 16.52 -6.70
C TYR A 107 7.70 16.77 -6.83
N LEU A 108 7.26 18.04 -6.88
CA LEU A 108 5.82 18.34 -6.93
C LEU A 108 5.21 17.96 -8.28
N ASN A 109 5.90 18.25 -9.39
CA ASN A 109 5.44 17.87 -10.72
C ASN A 109 5.34 16.34 -10.90
N GLU A 110 6.30 15.59 -10.37
CA GLU A 110 6.24 14.12 -10.38
C GLU A 110 5.03 13.61 -9.57
N GLN A 111 4.78 14.17 -8.39
CA GLN A 111 3.60 13.78 -7.61
C GLN A 111 2.28 14.12 -8.30
N VAL A 112 2.18 15.27 -8.97
CA VAL A 112 1.00 15.62 -9.75
C VAL A 112 0.81 14.68 -10.93
N LYS A 113 1.89 14.29 -11.62
CA LYS A 113 1.85 13.27 -12.69
C LYS A 113 1.34 11.94 -12.17
N SER A 114 1.91 11.40 -11.09
CA SER A 114 1.47 10.12 -10.53
C SER A 114 0.01 10.17 -10.01
N ILE A 115 -0.45 11.30 -9.47
CA ILE A 115 -1.86 11.46 -9.07
C ILE A 115 -2.77 11.47 -10.29
N LYS A 116 -2.37 12.17 -11.35
CA LYS A 116 -3.12 12.22 -12.61
C LYS A 116 -3.22 10.84 -13.26
N GLU A 117 -2.11 10.12 -13.36
CA GLU A 117 -2.06 8.75 -13.89
C GLU A 117 -3.01 7.82 -13.13
N LEU A 118 -2.98 7.85 -11.80
CA LEU A 118 -3.92 7.09 -10.98
C LEU A 118 -5.39 7.50 -11.22
N GLY A 119 -5.65 8.80 -11.38
CA GLY A 119 -6.99 9.32 -11.71
C GLY A 119 -7.50 8.84 -13.08
N ASP A 120 -6.61 8.81 -14.07
CA ASP A 120 -6.88 8.32 -15.42
C ASP A 120 -7.15 6.80 -15.38
N HIS A 121 -6.36 6.04 -14.62
CA HIS A 121 -6.57 4.61 -14.39
C HIS A 121 -7.94 4.31 -13.77
N VAL A 122 -8.31 5.01 -12.69
CA VAL A 122 -9.62 4.86 -12.05
C VAL A 122 -10.76 5.21 -13.01
N THR A 123 -10.60 6.27 -13.81
CA THR A 123 -11.59 6.69 -14.80
C THR A 123 -11.77 5.64 -15.90
N ASN A 124 -10.67 5.06 -16.40
CA ASN A 124 -10.69 4.02 -17.40
C ASN A 124 -11.34 2.73 -16.87
N LEU A 125 -10.94 2.28 -15.68
CA LEU A 125 -11.56 1.12 -15.02
C LEU A 125 -13.08 1.30 -14.84
N ARG A 126 -13.51 2.49 -14.40
CA ARG A 126 -14.94 2.80 -14.24
C ARG A 126 -15.69 2.81 -15.57
N LYS A 127 -15.10 3.36 -16.64
CA LYS A 127 -15.68 3.35 -17.99
C LYS A 127 -15.82 1.93 -18.56
N MET A 128 -14.89 1.04 -18.20
CA MET A 128 -14.90 -0.36 -18.62
C MET A 128 -15.90 -1.22 -17.82
N GLY A 129 -16.54 -0.66 -16.79
CA GLY A 129 -17.57 -1.34 -16.00
C GLY A 129 -17.04 -2.10 -14.78
N ALA A 130 -15.82 -1.79 -14.31
CA ALA A 130 -15.34 -2.29 -13.02
C ALA A 130 -16.08 -1.61 -11.85
N PRO A 131 -16.37 -2.33 -10.74
CA PRO A 131 -15.99 -3.72 -10.46
C PRO A 131 -17.01 -4.77 -10.95
N GLN A 132 -18.13 -4.37 -11.57
CA GLN A 132 -19.19 -5.32 -11.95
C GLN A 132 -18.79 -6.25 -13.11
N SER A 133 -17.82 -5.83 -13.92
CA SER A 133 -17.27 -6.60 -15.04
C SER A 133 -15.87 -7.10 -14.71
N GLY A 134 -15.74 -8.38 -14.36
CA GLY A 134 -14.42 -9.00 -14.12
C GLY A 134 -13.49 -8.97 -15.35
N LEU A 135 -14.05 -8.86 -16.56
CA LEU A 135 -13.28 -8.69 -17.80
C LEU A 135 -12.63 -7.30 -17.89
N ALA A 136 -13.25 -6.28 -17.29
CA ALA A 136 -12.74 -4.91 -17.30
C ALA A 136 -11.39 -4.80 -16.58
N GLU A 137 -11.28 -5.41 -15.40
CA GLU A 137 -10.06 -5.41 -14.62
C GLU A 137 -8.95 -6.22 -15.30
N TYR A 138 -9.28 -7.37 -15.89
CA TYR A 138 -8.32 -8.20 -16.64
C TYR A 138 -7.74 -7.48 -17.87
N LEU A 139 -8.60 -6.84 -18.68
CA LEU A 139 -8.15 -6.11 -19.87
C LEU A 139 -7.34 -4.86 -19.49
N PHE A 140 -7.70 -4.19 -18.40
CA PHE A 140 -6.98 -3.04 -17.90
C PHE A 140 -5.57 -3.42 -17.40
N ASP A 141 -5.44 -4.54 -16.67
CA ASP A 141 -4.14 -5.09 -16.25
C ASP A 141 -3.23 -5.36 -17.46
N LYS A 142 -3.75 -6.06 -18.48
CA LYS A 142 -2.97 -6.48 -19.64
C LYS A 142 -2.55 -5.38 -20.59
N HIS A 143 -3.26 -4.26 -20.65
CA HIS A 143 -3.06 -3.23 -21.68
C HIS A 143 -2.75 -1.84 -21.12
N THR A 144 -2.71 -1.68 -19.80
CA THR A 144 -2.41 -0.39 -19.17
C THR A 144 -1.38 -0.52 -18.06
N VAL A 145 -1.40 -1.61 -17.29
CA VAL A 145 -0.43 -1.84 -16.20
C VAL A 145 0.78 -2.66 -16.67
N GLY A 146 0.56 -3.66 -17.52
CA GLY A 146 1.59 -4.60 -18.00
C GLY A 146 2.66 -4.05 -18.97
N ASP A 147 2.54 -2.81 -19.45
CA ASP A 147 3.55 -2.19 -20.34
C ASP A 147 4.73 -1.59 -19.56
N SER A 148 4.70 -1.59 -18.22
CA SER A 148 5.75 -0.99 -17.38
C SER A 148 7.03 -1.83 -17.24
N ASP A 149 7.06 -3.07 -17.76
CA ASP A 149 8.21 -3.98 -17.71
C ASP A 149 8.99 -4.09 -19.05
N ASN A 150 8.65 -3.30 -20.06
CA ASN A 150 9.20 -3.41 -21.43
C ASN A 150 10.07 -2.23 -21.88
N GLU A 151 10.78 -1.58 -20.97
CA GLU A 151 11.91 -0.71 -21.31
C GLU A 151 13.19 -1.23 -20.64
N SER A 152 13.88 -2.13 -21.35
CA SER A 152 15.27 -2.55 -21.13
C SER A 152 16.23 -1.74 -21.99
#